data_AF-A0A7G7BFG1-F1
#
_entry.id   AF-A0A7G7BFG1-F1
#
_cell.length_a   1.000
_cell.length_b   1.000
_cell.length_c   1.000
_cell.angle_alpha   90.00
_cell.angle_beta   90.00
_cell.angle_gamma   90.00
#
_symmetry.space_group_name_H-M   'P 1'
#
loop_
_entity.id
_entity.type
_entity.pdbx_description
1 polymer ?
#
loop_
_entity_poly.entity_id
_entity_poly.type
_entity_poly.pdbx_seq_one_letter_code
_entity_poly.pdbx_strand_id
1 'polypeptide(L)'
;MHVAPPELTVRSLTGPDELGLFCRLSYVLDHELADAAGRRRPDWMWVALHGERVVGRVSWWTSRDGGAPLALDFFDLDDTLPAQERHEIGVRLVETATAAVVPAGAERPEYGRFIPPDWREDPIIAYIGVLPAHRGKGYIDDVLAEGTRVLAATGVDRIRAATDLGNVPMAKSFESLGYVNFERAFNMVWD
;
A
#
# COMPACT_ATOMS: atom_id res chain seq x y z
N MET A 1 13.55 -12.07 -32.40
CA MET A 1 14.56 -11.24 -31.70
C MET A 1 14.01 -10.92 -30.33
N HIS A 2 14.60 -11.47 -29.27
CA HIS A 2 14.29 -11.04 -27.91
C HIS A 2 15.09 -9.77 -27.66
N VAL A 3 14.44 -8.61 -27.64
CA VAL A 3 15.07 -7.38 -27.14
C VAL A 3 15.27 -7.60 -25.64
N ALA A 4 16.51 -7.45 -25.16
CA ALA A 4 16.78 -7.50 -23.73
C ALA A 4 15.93 -6.43 -23.04
N PRO A 5 15.31 -6.73 -21.89
CA PRO A 5 14.54 -5.72 -21.17
C PRO A 5 15.44 -4.50 -20.87
N PRO A 6 14.90 -3.28 -20.96
CA PRO A 6 15.67 -2.07 -20.66
C PRO A 6 16.27 -2.15 -19.25
N GLU A 7 17.49 -1.66 -19.10
CA GLU A 7 18.19 -1.70 -17.81
C GLU A 7 17.45 -0.87 -16.77
N LEU A 8 17.13 -1.49 -15.63
CA LEU A 8 16.47 -0.83 -14.51
C LEU A 8 17.48 -0.11 -13.61
N THR A 9 17.34 1.21 -13.54
CA THR A 9 18.07 2.07 -12.61
C THR A 9 17.21 2.39 -11.40
N VAL A 10 17.75 2.25 -10.18
CA VAL A 10 17.08 2.62 -8.92
C VAL A 10 17.97 3.60 -8.17
N ARG A 11 17.47 4.82 -7.90
CA ARG A 11 18.25 5.88 -7.24
C ARG A 11 17.38 6.86 -6.45
N SER A 12 17.98 7.54 -5.48
CA SER A 12 17.37 8.71 -4.85
C SER A 12 17.34 9.90 -5.81
N LEU A 13 16.51 10.90 -5.48
CA LEU A 13 16.63 12.23 -6.06
C LEU A 13 17.92 12.88 -5.55
N THR A 14 18.55 13.70 -6.39
CA THR A 14 19.76 14.45 -6.02
C THR A 14 19.45 15.80 -5.38
N GLY A 15 18.24 16.31 -5.58
CA GLY A 15 17.82 17.61 -5.08
C GLY A 15 16.36 17.93 -5.38
N PRO A 16 15.85 19.07 -4.87
CA PRO A 16 14.46 19.50 -5.08
C PRO A 16 14.12 19.80 -6.55
N ASP A 17 15.10 20.08 -7.40
CA ASP A 17 14.95 20.30 -8.83
C ASP A 17 14.47 19.04 -9.58
N GLU A 18 14.70 17.85 -9.02
CA GLU A 18 14.20 16.59 -9.57
C GLU A 18 12.77 16.23 -9.12
N LEU A 19 12.07 17.08 -8.36
CA LEU A 19 10.67 16.80 -7.97
C LEU A 19 9.75 16.61 -9.18
N GLY A 20 10.03 17.32 -10.29
CA GLY A 20 9.32 17.11 -11.55
C GLY A 20 9.49 15.71 -12.14
N LEU A 21 10.61 15.02 -11.87
CA LEU A 21 10.81 13.61 -12.23
C LEU A 21 9.93 12.72 -11.35
N PHE A 22 9.91 12.96 -10.04
CA PHE A 22 9.13 12.18 -9.08
C PHE A 22 7.61 12.27 -9.33
N CYS A 23 7.12 13.42 -9.78
CA CYS A 23 5.72 13.64 -10.14
C CYS A 23 5.31 13.09 -11.52
N ARG A 24 6.18 12.35 -12.23
CA ARG A 24 5.80 11.68 -13.50
C ARG A 24 4.85 10.51 -13.31
N LEU A 25 4.77 9.95 -12.10
CA LEU A 25 3.64 9.14 -11.66
C LEU A 25 2.73 10.03 -10.82
N SER A 26 1.41 9.89 -10.97
CA SER A 26 0.44 10.75 -10.31
C SER A 26 -0.12 10.13 -9.03
N TYR A 27 -0.28 10.94 -8.00
CA TYR A 27 -0.95 10.59 -6.75
C TYR A 27 -1.57 11.84 -6.11
N VAL A 28 -2.59 11.64 -5.28
CA VAL A 28 -3.35 12.75 -4.68
C VAL A 28 -2.49 13.70 -3.85
N LEU A 29 -1.40 13.21 -3.24
CA LEU A 29 -0.48 14.01 -2.44
C LEU A 29 0.61 14.74 -3.25
N ASP A 30 0.63 14.66 -4.59
CA ASP A 30 1.69 15.32 -5.37
C ASP A 30 1.78 16.84 -5.09
N HIS A 31 0.65 17.49 -4.77
CA HIS A 31 0.61 18.91 -4.40
C HIS A 31 1.32 19.22 -3.07
N GLU A 32 1.45 18.25 -2.17
CA GLU A 32 2.15 18.37 -0.87
C GLU A 32 3.68 18.34 -1.02
N LEU A 33 4.20 17.98 -2.21
CA LEU A 33 5.64 17.91 -2.46
C LEU A 33 6.28 19.30 -2.60
N ALA A 34 5.51 20.29 -3.05
CA ALA A 34 6.00 21.65 -3.28
C ALA A 34 6.24 22.44 -1.96
N ASP A 35 5.59 22.04 -0.86
CA ASP A 35 5.63 22.76 0.43
C ASP A 35 6.19 21.89 1.58
N ALA A 36 7.04 20.93 1.22
CA ALA A 36 7.50 19.89 2.13
C ALA A 36 8.65 20.32 3.08
N ALA A 37 8.74 21.59 3.49
CA ALA A 37 9.83 22.19 4.28
C ALA A 37 10.51 21.23 5.29
N GLY A 38 11.57 20.54 4.84
CA GLY A 38 12.33 19.54 5.62
C GLY A 38 11.59 18.24 5.99
N ARG A 39 10.30 18.10 5.65
CA ARG A 39 9.45 16.94 5.96
C ARG A 39 9.54 15.81 4.94
N ARG A 40 9.95 16.12 3.71
CA ARG A 40 10.31 15.13 2.68
C ARG A 40 11.64 15.53 2.06
N ARG A 41 12.67 14.74 2.31
CA ARG A 41 14.01 15.03 1.85
C ARG A 41 14.23 14.37 0.48
N PRO A 42 14.81 15.06 -0.51
CA PRO A 42 15.08 14.46 -1.82
C PRO A 42 15.90 13.16 -1.76
N ASP A 43 16.85 13.04 -0.81
CA ASP A 43 17.64 11.82 -0.61
C ASP A 43 16.83 10.63 -0.05
N TRP A 44 15.62 10.87 0.44
CA TRP A 44 14.65 9.85 0.85
C TRP A 44 13.60 9.55 -0.21
N MET A 45 13.59 10.31 -1.30
CA MET A 45 12.68 10.11 -2.42
C MET A 45 13.42 9.32 -3.49
N TRP A 46 12.93 8.14 -3.82
CA TRP A 46 13.58 7.22 -4.75
C TRP A 46 12.70 6.94 -5.95
N VAL A 47 13.33 6.78 -7.11
CA VAL A 47 12.68 6.42 -8.37
C VAL A 47 13.33 5.17 -8.97
N ALA A 48 12.50 4.38 -9.63
CA ALA A 48 12.92 3.31 -10.51
C ALA A 48 12.70 3.75 -11.97
N LEU A 49 13.70 3.57 -12.82
CA LEU A 49 13.76 4.12 -14.17
C LEU A 49 14.08 3.03 -15.21
N HIS A 50 13.32 3.00 -16.29
CA HIS A 50 13.70 2.37 -17.56
C HIS A 50 14.09 3.48 -18.55
N GLY A 51 15.38 3.73 -18.70
CA GLY A 51 15.88 4.92 -19.39
C GLY A 51 15.40 6.20 -18.68
N GLU A 52 14.62 7.04 -19.36
CA GLU A 52 14.02 8.26 -18.78
C GLU A 52 12.61 8.05 -18.21
N ARG A 53 12.01 6.88 -18.43
CA ARG A 53 10.65 6.57 -17.95
C ARG A 53 10.70 6.18 -16.48
N VAL A 54 9.94 6.90 -15.65
CA VAL A 54 9.69 6.51 -14.26
C VAL A 54 8.72 5.34 -14.25
N VAL A 55 9.19 4.20 -13.75
CA VAL A 55 8.41 2.96 -13.62
C VAL A 55 8.05 2.64 -12.17
N GLY A 56 8.61 3.38 -11.22
CA GLY A 56 8.23 3.30 -9.81
C GLY A 56 8.78 4.47 -9.01
N ARG A 57 8.15 4.76 -7.87
CA ARG A 57 8.64 5.75 -6.90
C ARG A 57 8.30 5.36 -5.48
N VAL A 58 9.11 5.82 -4.54
CA VAL A 58 8.93 5.61 -3.10
C VAL A 58 9.46 6.81 -2.30
N SER A 59 8.80 7.18 -1.20
CA SER A 59 9.18 8.30 -0.33
C SER A 59 8.90 8.00 1.13
N TRP A 60 9.70 8.61 2.00
CA TRP A 60 9.44 8.68 3.44
C TRP A 60 9.21 10.11 3.90
N TRP A 61 8.28 10.25 4.83
CA TRP A 61 7.93 11.50 5.50
C TRP A 61 8.43 11.53 6.94
N THR A 62 8.76 12.74 7.43
CA THR A 62 9.05 13.04 8.83
C THR A 62 8.20 14.22 9.32
N SER A 63 7.90 14.25 10.61
CA SER A 63 7.10 15.33 11.23
C SER A 63 7.84 16.65 11.39
N ARG A 64 9.17 16.62 11.38
CA ARG A 64 10.03 17.80 11.46
C ARG A 64 11.32 17.59 10.69
N ASP A 65 11.92 18.69 10.26
CA ASP A 65 13.25 18.69 9.67
C ASP A 65 14.28 18.07 10.63
N GLY A 66 15.21 17.28 10.08
CA GLY A 66 16.18 16.50 10.84
C GLY A 66 15.61 15.33 11.66
N GLY A 67 14.32 15.01 11.54
CA GLY A 67 13.72 13.81 12.15
C GLY A 67 14.13 12.51 11.47
N ALA A 68 13.72 11.37 12.06
CA ALA A 68 13.83 10.04 11.45
C ALA A 68 12.64 9.79 10.50
N PRO A 69 12.76 8.89 9.50
CA PRO A 69 11.62 8.52 8.67
C PRO A 69 10.51 7.90 9.53
N LEU A 70 9.29 8.44 9.45
CA LEU A 70 8.14 8.02 10.28
C LEU A 70 7.09 7.26 9.47
N ALA A 71 6.85 7.64 8.21
CA ALA A 71 5.86 7.01 7.37
C ALA A 71 6.39 6.86 5.93
N LEU A 72 6.12 5.70 5.33
CA LEU A 72 6.21 5.49 3.88
C LEU A 72 4.90 6.02 3.28
N ASP A 73 4.96 7.13 2.54
CA ASP A 73 3.78 7.89 2.15
C ASP A 73 3.54 7.96 0.63
N PHE A 74 4.59 7.69 -0.16
CA PHE A 74 4.46 7.37 -1.58
C PHE A 74 5.02 5.98 -1.81
N PHE A 75 4.25 5.15 -2.52
CA PHE A 75 4.73 3.94 -3.15
C PHE A 75 3.82 3.64 -4.36
N ASP A 76 4.32 4.02 -5.53
CA ASP A 76 3.58 3.91 -6.79
C ASP A 76 4.45 3.19 -7.81
N LEU A 77 3.82 2.36 -8.63
CA LEU A 77 4.44 1.63 -9.73
C LEU A 77 3.62 1.90 -10.98
N ASP A 78 4.30 1.91 -12.13
CA ASP A 78 3.64 2.08 -13.42
C ASP A 78 2.69 0.91 -13.68
N ASP A 79 1.39 1.21 -13.72
CA ASP A 79 0.32 0.23 -13.78
C ASP A 79 0.16 -0.39 -15.19
N THR A 80 0.81 0.20 -16.19
CA THR A 80 0.84 -0.32 -17.56
C THR A 80 1.84 -1.47 -17.73
N LEU A 81 2.72 -1.70 -16.74
CA LEU A 81 3.68 -2.80 -16.77
C LEU A 81 3.03 -4.16 -16.52
N PRO A 82 3.57 -5.25 -17.11
CA PRO A 82 3.21 -6.62 -16.73
C PRO A 82 3.30 -6.84 -15.22
N ALA A 83 2.34 -7.56 -14.64
CA ALA A 83 2.24 -7.71 -13.18
C ALA A 83 3.52 -8.29 -12.54
N GLN A 84 4.16 -9.25 -13.19
CA GLN A 84 5.41 -9.86 -12.71
C GLN A 84 6.57 -8.85 -12.70
N GLU A 85 6.76 -8.11 -13.80
CA GLU A 85 7.79 -7.08 -13.92
C GLU A 85 7.57 -5.95 -12.89
N ARG A 86 6.32 -5.51 -12.74
CA ARG A 86 5.92 -4.53 -11.74
C ARG A 86 6.25 -5.00 -10.32
N HIS A 87 5.99 -6.27 -9.99
CA HIS A 87 6.31 -6.84 -8.70
C HIS A 87 7.83 -6.82 -8.42
N GLU A 88 8.63 -7.29 -9.38
CA GLU A 88 10.10 -7.33 -9.27
C GLU A 88 10.70 -5.93 -9.10
N ILE A 89 10.22 -4.94 -9.88
CA ILE A 89 10.62 -3.53 -9.74
C ILE A 89 10.24 -3.00 -8.35
N GLY A 90 9.02 -3.28 -7.89
CA GLY A 90 8.53 -2.83 -6.59
C GLY A 90 9.37 -3.34 -5.43
N VAL A 91 9.67 -4.64 -5.41
CA VAL A 91 10.53 -5.25 -4.40
C VAL A 91 11.91 -4.61 -4.42
N ARG A 92 12.56 -4.54 -5.58
CA ARG A 92 13.91 -3.97 -5.70
C ARG A 92 13.96 -2.51 -5.28
N LEU A 93 12.96 -1.71 -5.66
CA LEU A 93 12.85 -0.30 -5.30
C LEU A 93 12.71 -0.13 -3.79
N VAL A 94 11.74 -0.81 -3.17
CA VAL A 94 11.48 -0.69 -1.72
C VAL A 94 12.66 -1.19 -0.91
N GLU A 95 13.25 -2.33 -1.24
CA GLU A 95 14.39 -2.88 -0.48
C GLU A 95 15.62 -1.98 -0.58
N THR A 96 15.97 -1.53 -1.78
CA THR A 96 17.13 -0.66 -2.00
C THR A 96 16.96 0.68 -1.29
N ALA A 97 15.80 1.32 -1.44
CA ALA A 97 15.54 2.62 -0.83
C ALA A 97 15.43 2.51 0.71
N THR A 98 14.78 1.46 1.23
CA THR A 98 14.69 1.22 2.69
C THR A 98 16.08 1.04 3.29
N ALA A 99 16.96 0.25 2.67
CA ALA A 99 18.31 0.05 3.17
C ALA A 99 19.15 1.33 3.20
N ALA A 100 18.85 2.29 2.33
CA ALA A 100 19.54 3.59 2.29
C ALA A 100 18.94 4.62 3.27
N VAL A 101 17.62 4.58 3.50
CA VAL A 101 16.88 5.62 4.23
C VAL A 101 16.64 5.25 5.70
N VAL A 102 16.31 3.99 5.97
CA VAL A 102 15.90 3.52 7.30
C VAL A 102 17.13 2.94 8.01
N PRO A 103 17.51 3.47 9.19
CA PRO A 103 18.66 2.95 9.93
C PRO A 103 18.56 1.45 10.21
N ALA A 104 19.67 0.74 10.09
CA ALA A 104 19.72 -0.70 10.36
C ALA A 104 19.28 -0.98 11.82
N GLY A 105 18.33 -1.91 11.98
CA GLY A 105 17.77 -2.28 13.28
C GLY A 105 16.65 -1.36 13.80
N ALA A 106 16.33 -0.27 13.10
CA ALA A 106 15.15 0.53 13.41
C ALA A 106 13.87 -0.22 13.01
N GLU A 107 12.77 0.09 13.70
CA GLU A 107 11.44 -0.34 13.27
C GLU A 107 11.13 0.25 11.89
N ARG A 108 10.48 -0.54 11.04
CA ARG A 108 10.12 -0.08 9.70
C ARG A 108 8.99 0.94 9.80
N PRO A 109 9.11 2.11 9.13
CA PRO A 109 8.01 3.06 9.02
C PRO A 109 6.74 2.41 8.48
N GLU A 110 5.60 2.79 9.04
CA GLU A 110 4.30 2.33 8.55
C GLU A 110 4.03 2.85 7.14
N TYR A 111 3.27 2.09 6.33
CA TYR A 111 2.84 2.51 5.00
C TYR A 111 1.45 3.13 5.06
N GLY A 112 1.31 4.37 4.59
CA GLY A 112 0.05 5.09 4.49
C GLY A 112 -0.31 5.40 3.03
N ARG A 113 -1.56 5.15 2.64
CA ARG A 113 -2.09 5.51 1.32
C ARG A 113 -3.45 6.19 1.43
N PHE A 114 -3.65 7.25 0.66
CA PHE A 114 -4.95 7.85 0.41
C PHE A 114 -5.69 6.99 -0.61
N ILE A 115 -6.93 6.64 -0.28
CA ILE A 115 -7.81 5.85 -1.12
C ILE A 115 -8.98 6.74 -1.56
N PRO A 116 -9.38 6.72 -2.85
CA PRO A 116 -10.50 7.51 -3.38
C PRO A 116 -11.78 7.37 -2.54
N PRO A 117 -12.59 8.43 -2.32
CA PRO A 117 -13.71 8.41 -1.37
C PRO A 117 -14.78 7.33 -1.63
N ASP A 118 -14.92 6.90 -2.87
CA ASP A 118 -15.84 5.85 -3.36
C ASP A 118 -15.29 4.43 -3.17
N TRP A 119 -14.18 4.26 -2.47
CA TRP A 119 -13.58 2.94 -2.20
C TRP A 119 -14.51 1.95 -1.47
N ARG A 120 -15.59 2.45 -0.87
CA ARG A 120 -16.59 1.68 -0.11
C ARG A 120 -17.81 1.26 -0.94
N GLU A 121 -17.85 1.56 -2.24
CA GLU A 121 -18.97 1.20 -3.12
C GLU A 121 -18.99 -0.31 -3.48
N ASP A 122 -17.93 -1.07 -3.15
CA ASP A 122 -17.95 -2.53 -3.21
C ASP A 122 -18.92 -3.10 -2.15
N PRO A 123 -19.80 -4.05 -2.50
CA PRO A 123 -20.63 -4.75 -1.53
C PRO A 123 -19.79 -5.38 -0.42
N ILE A 124 -20.17 -5.09 0.82
CA ILE A 124 -19.38 -5.41 2.01
C ILE A 124 -20.14 -6.32 2.97
N ILE A 125 -19.43 -7.30 3.54
CA ILE A 125 -19.87 -7.94 4.78
C ILE A 125 -19.59 -6.97 5.93
N ALA A 126 -20.58 -6.11 6.22
CA ALA A 126 -20.44 -5.03 7.19
C ALA A 126 -20.38 -5.55 8.64
N TYR A 127 -21.11 -6.61 8.94
CA TYR A 127 -21.16 -7.19 10.28
C TYR A 127 -21.55 -8.66 10.23
N ILE A 128 -20.76 -9.49 10.92
CA ILE A 128 -21.07 -10.88 11.24
C ILE A 128 -20.59 -11.17 12.65
N GLY A 129 -21.24 -12.09 13.33
CA GLY A 129 -20.91 -12.41 14.71
C GLY A 129 -21.41 -13.77 15.13
N VAL A 130 -20.58 -14.44 15.93
CA VAL A 130 -20.95 -15.68 16.62
C VAL A 130 -21.05 -15.39 18.12
N LEU A 131 -22.20 -15.75 18.70
CA LEU A 131 -22.45 -15.60 20.13
C LEU A 131 -21.39 -16.34 20.95
N PRO A 132 -20.99 -15.83 22.14
CA PRO A 132 -19.91 -16.41 22.94
C PRO A 132 -20.01 -17.92 23.17
N ALA A 133 -21.21 -18.44 23.47
CA ALA A 133 -21.45 -19.86 23.74
C ALA A 133 -21.17 -20.79 22.54
N HIS A 134 -21.05 -20.23 21.33
CA HIS A 134 -20.86 -20.97 20.09
C HIS A 134 -19.49 -20.73 19.45
N ARG A 135 -18.60 -19.95 20.08
CA ARG A 135 -17.25 -19.68 19.58
C ARG A 135 -16.34 -20.90 19.69
N GLY A 136 -15.28 -20.93 18.87
CA GLY A 136 -14.31 -22.02 18.83
C GLY A 136 -14.76 -23.28 18.09
N LYS A 137 -15.92 -23.23 17.41
CA LYS A 137 -16.51 -24.37 16.69
C LYS A 137 -16.47 -24.25 15.17
N GLY A 138 -15.83 -23.22 14.63
CA GLY A 138 -15.76 -22.97 13.18
C GLY A 138 -16.94 -22.20 12.58
N TYR A 139 -18.03 -21.95 13.32
CA TYR A 139 -19.23 -21.30 12.78
C TYR A 139 -19.04 -19.91 12.17
N ILE A 140 -17.94 -19.22 12.48
CA ILE A 140 -17.64 -17.94 11.82
C ILE A 140 -17.35 -18.14 10.33
N ASP A 141 -16.73 -19.27 9.96
CA ASP A 141 -16.45 -19.62 8.56
C ASP A 141 -17.78 -19.89 7.83
N ASP A 142 -18.71 -20.62 8.45
CA ASP A 142 -20.03 -20.89 7.87
C ASP A 142 -20.83 -19.59 7.64
N VAL A 143 -20.84 -18.70 8.64
CA VAL A 143 -21.55 -17.42 8.55
C VAL A 143 -20.93 -16.50 7.51
N LEU A 144 -19.59 -16.44 7.45
CA LEU A 144 -18.89 -15.66 6.44
C LEU A 144 -19.16 -16.22 5.04
N ALA A 145 -19.02 -17.54 4.84
CA ALA A 145 -19.27 -18.19 3.55
C ALA A 145 -20.69 -17.92 3.03
N GLU A 146 -21.70 -17.99 3.90
CA GLU A 146 -23.07 -17.71 3.51
C GLU A 146 -23.26 -16.23 3.17
N GLY A 147 -22.68 -15.33 3.94
CA GLY A 147 -22.68 -13.89 3.62
C GLY A 147 -22.04 -13.62 2.25
N THR A 148 -20.87 -14.21 1.99
CA THR A 148 -20.18 -14.12 0.70
C THR A 148 -21.04 -14.67 -0.43
N ARG A 149 -21.70 -15.83 -0.24
CA ARG A 149 -22.59 -16.44 -1.24
C ARG A 149 -23.77 -15.53 -1.58
N VAL A 150 -24.39 -14.91 -0.56
CA VAL A 150 -25.52 -13.99 -0.75
C VAL A 150 -25.10 -12.77 -1.56
N LEU A 151 -23.96 -12.16 -1.24
CA LEU A 151 -23.45 -11.02 -2.02
C LEU A 151 -23.03 -11.44 -3.42
N ALA A 152 -22.36 -12.58 -3.60
CA ALA A 152 -21.94 -13.05 -4.91
C ALA A 152 -23.14 -13.29 -5.85
N ALA A 153 -24.27 -13.74 -5.30
CA ALA A 153 -25.49 -13.98 -6.06
C ALA A 153 -26.12 -12.70 -6.67
N THR A 154 -25.67 -11.50 -6.29
CA THR A 154 -26.13 -10.24 -6.89
C THR A 154 -25.37 -9.86 -8.17
N GLY A 155 -24.40 -10.67 -8.60
CA GLY A 155 -23.65 -10.47 -9.84
C GLY A 155 -22.51 -9.47 -9.71
N VAL A 156 -21.89 -9.40 -8.53
CA VAL A 156 -20.78 -8.48 -8.24
C VAL A 156 -19.44 -9.14 -8.50
N ASP A 157 -18.50 -8.40 -9.07
CA ASP A 157 -17.16 -8.91 -9.39
C ASP A 157 -16.23 -8.96 -8.16
N ARG A 158 -16.58 -8.21 -7.10
CA ARG A 158 -15.79 -8.08 -5.88
C ARG A 158 -16.66 -7.93 -4.64
N ILE A 159 -16.25 -8.59 -3.57
CA ILE A 159 -16.83 -8.48 -2.23
C ILE A 159 -15.73 -8.07 -1.26
N ARG A 160 -15.99 -7.10 -0.40
CA ARG A 160 -15.07 -6.68 0.66
C ARG A 160 -15.53 -7.17 2.02
N ALA A 161 -14.57 -7.27 2.92
CA ALA A 161 -14.81 -7.39 4.35
C ALA A 161 -13.60 -6.80 5.08
N ALA A 162 -13.80 -6.33 6.31
CA ALA A 162 -12.75 -5.75 7.14
C ALA A 162 -12.89 -6.25 8.59
N THR A 163 -11.78 -6.27 9.30
CA THR A 163 -11.76 -6.53 10.75
C THR A 163 -10.59 -5.79 11.39
N ASP A 164 -10.68 -5.53 12.68
CA ASP A 164 -9.60 -4.90 13.45
C ASP A 164 -8.34 -5.78 13.42
N LEU A 165 -7.16 -5.16 13.42
CA LEU A 165 -5.88 -5.89 13.42
C LEU A 165 -5.76 -6.88 14.60
N GLY A 166 -6.37 -6.57 15.74
CA GLY A 166 -6.39 -7.45 16.92
C GLY A 166 -7.32 -8.66 16.79
N ASN A 167 -8.23 -8.70 15.81
CA ASN A 167 -9.18 -9.78 15.61
C ASN A 167 -8.58 -10.91 14.75
N VAL A 168 -7.51 -11.51 15.26
CA VAL A 168 -6.78 -12.61 14.61
C VAL A 168 -7.68 -13.78 14.17
N PRO A 169 -8.69 -14.22 14.96
CA PRO A 169 -9.59 -15.29 14.51
C PRO A 169 -10.38 -14.95 13.25
N MET A 170 -10.89 -13.72 13.14
CA MET A 170 -11.62 -13.28 11.95
C MET A 170 -10.70 -13.16 10.73
N ALA A 171 -9.48 -12.63 10.92
CA ALA A 171 -8.49 -12.55 9.85
C ALA A 171 -8.18 -13.94 9.24
N LYS A 172 -8.01 -14.97 10.08
CA LYS A 172 -7.81 -16.35 9.63
C LYS A 172 -9.01 -16.93 8.89
N SER A 173 -10.23 -16.55 9.28
CA SER A 173 -11.47 -16.96 8.61
C SER A 173 -11.58 -16.34 7.21
N PHE A 174 -11.20 -15.07 7.06
CA PHE A 174 -11.07 -14.46 5.73
C PHE A 174 -10.09 -15.24 4.84
N GLU A 175 -8.89 -15.51 5.34
CA GLU A 175 -7.87 -16.27 4.60
C GLU A 175 -8.36 -17.67 4.21
N SER A 176 -9.03 -18.40 5.11
CA SER A 176 -9.52 -19.76 4.84
C SER A 176 -10.59 -19.81 3.75
N LEU A 177 -11.36 -18.72 3.60
CA LEU A 177 -12.41 -18.56 2.58
C LEU A 177 -11.93 -17.87 1.31
N GLY A 178 -10.62 -17.66 1.15
CA GLY A 178 -10.02 -17.13 -0.07
C GLY A 178 -10.08 -15.61 -0.21
N TYR A 179 -10.42 -14.88 0.86
CA TYR A 179 -10.23 -13.43 0.88
C TYR A 179 -8.73 -13.13 0.90
N VAL A 180 -8.30 -12.18 0.08
CA VAL A 180 -6.91 -11.73 0.01
C VAL A 180 -6.79 -10.38 0.70
N ASN A 181 -5.83 -10.25 1.62
CA ASN A 181 -5.49 -8.96 2.20
C ASN A 181 -4.79 -8.09 1.14
N PHE A 182 -5.35 -6.93 0.83
CA PHE A 182 -4.79 -5.96 -0.11
C PHE A 182 -4.58 -4.56 0.52
N GLU A 183 -5.05 -4.31 1.75
CA GLU A 183 -4.92 -3.03 2.45
C GLU A 183 -5.02 -3.16 3.98
N ARG A 184 -4.52 -2.14 4.69
CA ARG A 184 -4.75 -1.92 6.13
C ARG A 184 -5.11 -0.45 6.34
N ALA A 185 -6.06 -0.18 7.23
CA ALA A 185 -6.56 1.17 7.51
C ALA A 185 -6.23 1.61 8.95
N PHE A 186 -5.83 2.87 9.09
CA PHE A 186 -5.64 3.53 10.38
C PHE A 186 -6.79 4.50 10.62
N ASN A 187 -7.55 4.28 11.69
CA ASN A 187 -8.64 5.17 12.09
C ASN A 187 -8.09 6.23 13.04
N MET A 188 -8.14 7.50 12.64
CA MET A 188 -7.74 8.64 13.45
C MET A 188 -8.96 9.53 13.72
N VAL A 189 -9.02 10.10 14.91
CA VAL A 189 -10.01 11.12 15.29
C VAL A 189 -9.29 12.40 15.68
N TRP A 190 -9.94 13.54 15.43
CA TRP A 190 -9.48 14.86 15.86
C TRP A 190 -10.59 15.48 16.70
N ASP A 191 -10.25 15.98 17.89
CA ASP A 191 -11.15 16.72 18.77
C ASP A 191 -11.00 18.24 18.57
#